data_AF-A0A519GED4-F1
#
_entry.id   AF-A0A519GED4-F1
#
_cell.length_a   1.000
_cell.length_b   1.000
_cell.length_c   1.000
_cell.angle_alpha   90.00
_cell.angle_beta   90.00
_cell.angle_gamma   90.00
#
_symmetry.space_group_name_H-M   'P 1'
#
loop_
_entity.id
_entity.type
_entity.pdbx_description
1 polymer ?
#
loop_
_entity_poly.entity_id
_entity_poly.type
_entity_poly.pdbx_seq_one_letter_code
_entity_poly.pdbx_strand_id
1 'polypeptide(L)'
;SCATAGTAAVNVAVTQDSAPIAMVVPEEGLVLFSFFAGKVAEAENSEAAEVFLNYALSKRGQSVIAQVGDYGARADVAPPETVDGALPALDSDQVWVMPAEKELEYGAADAAVWKAAFGR
;
A
#
# COMPACT_ATOMS: atom_id res chain seq x y z
N SER A 1 -5.70 11.27 8.61
CA SER A 1 -4.76 10.16 8.40
C SER A 1 -4.92 9.71 6.97
N CYS A 2 -3.84 9.40 6.26
CA CYS A 2 -3.97 8.79 4.94
C CYS A 2 -3.05 7.58 4.85
N ALA A 3 -3.62 6.51 4.32
CA ALA A 3 -3.06 5.21 4.07
C ALA A 3 -2.42 5.14 2.68
N THR A 4 -1.27 4.48 2.49
CA THR A 4 -0.88 3.86 1.21
C THR A 4 -0.92 2.36 1.38
N ALA A 5 -1.50 1.63 0.42
CA ALA A 5 -1.63 0.19 0.54
C ALA A 5 -0.37 -0.52 0.03
N GLY A 6 0.33 -1.25 0.90
CA GLY A 6 1.59 -1.89 0.56
C GLY A 6 1.42 -3.20 -0.20
N THR A 7 1.85 -3.24 -1.46
CA THR A 7 2.34 -4.48 -2.09
C THR A 7 3.84 -4.32 -2.17
N ALA A 8 4.57 -4.91 -1.21
CA ALA A 8 6.01 -4.79 -1.07
C ALA A 8 6.70 -4.53 -2.41
N ALA A 9 7.49 -3.45 -2.49
CA ALA A 9 8.18 -2.84 -3.64
C ALA A 9 9.09 -3.78 -4.49
N VAL A 10 8.93 -5.09 -4.33
CA VAL A 10 9.58 -6.17 -5.06
C VAL A 10 9.22 -6.15 -6.56
N ASN A 11 8.07 -5.58 -6.96
CA ASN A 11 7.57 -5.71 -8.34
C ASN A 11 8.35 -4.88 -9.39
N VAL A 12 8.79 -3.65 -9.07
CA VAL A 12 9.46 -2.77 -10.06
C VAL A 12 10.95 -3.08 -10.21
N ALA A 13 11.61 -3.56 -9.15
CA ALA A 13 13.02 -3.93 -9.21
C ALA A 13 13.26 -5.13 -10.15
N VAL A 14 12.32 -6.06 -10.24
CA VAL A 14 12.47 -7.32 -10.97
C VAL A 14 12.46 -7.14 -12.50
N THR A 15 11.75 -6.12 -13.01
CA THR A 15 11.78 -5.76 -14.43
C THR A 15 13.19 -5.46 -14.97
N GLN A 16 14.14 -5.10 -14.11
CA GLN A 16 15.51 -4.76 -14.53
C GLN A 16 16.47 -5.96 -14.57
N ASP A 17 16.23 -7.01 -13.77
CA ASP A 17 17.21 -8.08 -13.54
C ASP A 17 16.96 -9.39 -14.34
N SER A 18 15.96 -9.42 -15.23
CA SER A 18 15.67 -10.58 -16.12
C SER A 18 15.46 -11.93 -15.40
N ALA A 19 15.14 -11.91 -14.10
CA ALA A 19 14.72 -13.11 -13.37
C ALA A 19 13.27 -13.45 -13.76
N PRO A 20 12.94 -14.72 -14.14
CA PRO A 20 11.59 -15.10 -14.51
C PRO A 20 10.71 -15.19 -13.25
N ILE A 21 10.15 -14.06 -12.84
CA ILE A 21 9.18 -13.97 -11.76
C ILE A 21 7.83 -13.73 -12.40
N ALA A 22 6.87 -14.60 -12.08
CA ALA A 22 5.47 -14.40 -12.43
C ALA A 22 4.74 -13.81 -11.23
N MET A 23 3.89 -12.82 -11.47
CA MET A 23 2.95 -12.36 -10.46
C MET A 23 1.66 -13.17 -10.55
N VAL A 24 1.21 -13.69 -9.41
CA VAL A 24 -0.08 -14.39 -9.30
C VAL A 24 -0.99 -13.60 -8.38
N VAL A 25 -2.16 -13.22 -8.89
CA VAL A 25 -3.28 -12.72 -8.10
C VAL A 25 -4.14 -13.93 -7.72
N PRO A 26 -4.30 -14.25 -6.42
CA PRO A 26 -5.16 -15.35 -5.97
C PRO A 26 -6.62 -15.18 -6.41
N GLU A 27 -7.36 -16.29 -6.55
CA GLU A 27 -8.78 -16.27 -6.90
C GLU A 27 -9.61 -15.52 -5.84
N GLU A 28 -9.23 -15.65 -4.57
CA GLU A 28 -9.85 -14.98 -3.42
C GLU A 28 -9.50 -13.48 -3.34
N GLY A 29 -8.57 -13.01 -4.17
CA GLY A 29 -8.15 -11.61 -4.23
C GLY A 29 -6.93 -11.27 -3.41
N LEU A 30 -6.59 -9.98 -3.40
CA LEU A 30 -5.46 -9.37 -2.72
C LEU A 30 -5.91 -8.77 -1.40
N VAL A 31 -5.10 -8.96 -0.36
CA VAL A 31 -5.25 -8.24 0.91
C VAL A 31 -4.20 -7.14 0.96
N LEU A 32 -4.67 -5.90 1.15
CA LEU A 32 -3.83 -4.73 1.29
C LEU A 32 -3.96 -4.16 2.71
N PHE A 33 -2.85 -3.66 3.25
CA PHE A 33 -2.81 -2.95 4.54
C PHE A 33 -2.24 -1.54 4.35
N SER A 34 -2.60 -0.65 5.25
CA SER A 34 -2.37 0.79 5.10
C SER A 34 -1.07 1.27 5.75
N PHE A 35 -0.33 2.13 5.07
CA PHE A 35 0.79 2.91 5.61
C PHE A 35 0.37 4.35 5.83
N PHE A 36 0.54 4.86 7.05
CA PHE A 36 0.03 6.18 7.40
C PHE A 36 1.10 7.27 7.31
N ALA A 37 0.75 8.40 6.68
CA ALA A 37 1.51 9.64 6.74
C ALA A 37 0.79 10.70 7.60
N GLY A 38 1.56 11.48 8.36
CA GLY A 38 1.04 12.53 9.24
C GLY A 38 2.06 13.62 9.54
N LYS A 39 1.57 14.75 10.02
CA LYS A 39 2.38 15.89 10.49
C LYS A 39 2.61 15.76 11.99
N VAL A 40 3.85 15.91 12.43
CA VAL A 40 4.19 16.02 13.85
C VAL A 40 3.68 17.36 14.39
N ALA A 41 3.06 17.35 15.58
CA ALA A 41 2.42 18.54 16.15
C ALA A 41 3.39 19.74 16.28
N GLU A 42 4.65 19.48 16.64
CA GLU A 42 5.70 20.48 16.86
C GLU A 42 6.71 20.53 15.70
N ALA A 43 6.28 20.20 14.48
CA ALA A 43 7.16 20.24 13.32
C ALA A 43 7.72 21.66 13.10
N GLU A 44 9.06 21.77 13.12
CA GLU A 44 9.79 23.03 12.87
C GLU A 44 9.34 23.72 11.59
N ASN A 45 9.02 22.93 10.56
CA ASN A 45 8.53 23.39 9.26
C ASN A 45 7.09 22.91 9.01
N SER A 46 6.13 23.34 9.84
CA SER A 46 4.72 22.92 9.76
C SER A 46 4.11 23.13 8.37
N GLU A 47 4.32 24.30 7.75
CA GLU A 47 3.77 24.60 6.42
C GLU A 47 4.31 23.67 5.33
N ALA A 48 5.61 23.35 5.38
CA ALA A 48 6.22 22.43 4.43
C ALA A 48 5.66 21.00 4.61
N ALA A 49 5.42 20.57 5.85
CA ALA A 49 4.80 19.28 6.14
C ALA A 49 3.37 19.21 5.59
N GLU A 50 2.59 20.28 5.67
CA GLU A 50 1.24 20.34 5.09
C GLU A 50 1.27 20.30 3.57
N VAL A 51 2.15 21.07 2.93
CA VAL A 51 2.34 21.03 1.47
C VAL A 51 2.76 19.64 1.02
N PHE A 52 3.68 18.99 1.73
CA PHE A 52 4.09 17.62 1.45
C PHE A 52 2.92 16.64 1.53
N LEU A 53 2.13 16.69 2.61
CA LEU A 53 0.96 15.81 2.75
C LEU A 53 -0.07 16.10 1.65
N ASN A 54 -0.39 17.35 1.36
CA ASN A 54 -1.31 17.72 0.28
C ASN A 54 -0.85 17.17 -1.08
N TYR A 55 0.45 17.28 -1.38
CA TYR A 55 1.02 16.69 -2.59
C TYR A 55 0.94 15.16 -2.58
N ALA A 56 1.39 14.52 -1.50
CA ALA A 56 1.38 13.08 -1.36
C ALA A 56 -0.03 12.51 -1.55
N LEU A 57 -1.07 13.21 -1.08
CA LEU A 57 -2.47 12.80 -1.17
C LEU A 57 -3.18 13.24 -2.45
N SER A 58 -2.54 14.10 -3.24
CA SER A 58 -3.05 14.49 -4.55
C SER A 58 -3.06 13.30 -5.50
N LYS A 59 -3.91 13.37 -6.54
CA LYS A 59 -3.90 12.39 -7.62
C LYS A 59 -2.50 12.21 -8.23
N ARG A 60 -1.73 13.29 -8.37
CA ARG A 60 -0.37 13.26 -8.91
C ARG A 60 0.59 12.49 -8.00
N GLY A 61 0.58 12.77 -6.69
CA GLY A 61 1.41 12.08 -5.71
C GLY A 61 1.10 10.59 -5.65
N GLN A 62 -0.18 10.24 -5.60
CA GLN A 62 -0.64 8.86 -5.61
C GLN A 62 -0.30 8.13 -6.93
N SER A 63 -0.27 8.83 -8.06
CA SER A 63 0.20 8.25 -9.33
C SER A 63 1.70 7.93 -9.33
N VAL A 64 2.53 8.64 -8.54
CA VAL A 64 3.95 8.28 -8.35
C VAL A 64 4.06 6.96 -7.59
N ILE A 65 3.22 6.74 -6.58
CA ILE A 65 3.18 5.50 -5.79
C ILE A 65 2.87 4.29 -6.71
N ALA A 66 1.89 4.43 -7.61
CA ALA A 66 1.58 3.39 -8.60
C ALA A 66 2.76 3.07 -9.55
N GLN A 67 3.54 4.09 -9.93
CA GLN A 67 4.71 3.90 -10.81
C GLN A 67 5.85 3.13 -10.17
N VAL A 68 5.93 3.13 -8.84
CA VAL A 68 6.93 2.35 -8.09
C VAL A 68 6.39 0.99 -7.62
N GLY A 69 5.20 0.60 -8.08
CA GLY A 69 4.62 -0.73 -7.88
C GLY A 69 3.71 -0.88 -6.67
N ASP A 70 3.31 0.22 -6.03
CA ASP A 70 2.43 0.23 -4.86
C ASP A 70 1.04 0.77 -5.19
N TYR A 71 0.04 0.40 -4.38
CA TYR A 71 -1.29 0.98 -4.53
C TYR A 71 -1.35 2.39 -3.94
N GLY A 72 -1.86 3.31 -4.74
CA GLY A 72 -2.35 4.58 -4.23
C GLY A 72 -3.58 4.39 -3.34
N ALA A 73 -3.80 5.33 -2.42
CA ALA A 73 -4.97 5.41 -1.54
C ALA A 73 -6.28 5.75 -2.26
N ARG A 74 -6.20 6.14 -3.54
CA ARG A 74 -7.32 6.69 -4.30
C ARG A 74 -7.73 5.72 -5.41
N ALA A 75 -9.00 5.34 -5.42
CA ALA A 75 -9.57 4.52 -6.49
C ALA A 75 -9.57 5.19 -7.87
N ASP A 76 -9.44 6.53 -7.92
CA ASP A 76 -9.37 7.29 -9.18
C ASP A 76 -7.94 7.34 -9.79
N VAL A 77 -6.99 6.61 -9.21
CA VAL A 77 -5.63 6.39 -9.71
C VAL A 77 -5.53 4.97 -10.24
N ALA A 78 -4.90 4.81 -11.40
CA ALA A 78 -4.69 3.48 -11.99
C ALA A 78 -3.86 2.60 -11.05
N PRO A 79 -4.15 1.29 -10.99
CA PRO A 79 -3.38 0.35 -10.21
C PRO A 79 -1.93 0.23 -10.72
N PRO A 80 -1.01 -0.28 -9.90
CA PRO A 80 0.36 -0.53 -10.32
C PRO A 80 0.44 -1.54 -11.47
N GLU A 81 1.42 -1.31 -12.35
CA GLU A 81 1.75 -2.20 -13.47
C GLU A 81 2.79 -3.23 -13.07
N THR A 82 2.75 -4.38 -13.73
CA THR A 82 3.62 -5.53 -13.47
C THR A 82 4.12 -6.09 -14.79
N VAL A 83 5.05 -7.05 -14.75
CA VAL A 83 5.51 -7.77 -15.95
C VAL A 83 4.38 -8.48 -16.70
N ASP A 84 3.33 -8.89 -15.97
CA ASP A 84 2.19 -9.63 -16.50
C ASP A 84 0.96 -8.73 -16.76
N GLY A 85 1.13 -7.41 -16.61
CA GLY A 85 0.09 -6.38 -16.80
C GLY A 85 -0.37 -5.71 -15.51
N ALA A 86 -1.42 -4.91 -15.61
CA ALA A 86 -1.97 -4.16 -14.49
C ALA A 86 -2.55 -5.08 -13.41
N LEU A 87 -2.27 -4.75 -12.15
CA LEU A 87 -2.96 -5.34 -11.01
C LEU A 87 -4.45 -4.94 -10.99
N PRO A 88 -5.33 -5.67 -10.26
CA PRO A 88 -6.73 -5.29 -10.14
C PRO A 88 -6.92 -3.86 -9.62
N ALA A 89 -8.00 -3.20 -10.03
CA ALA A 89 -8.32 -1.87 -9.54
C ALA A 89 -8.58 -1.89 -8.02
N LEU A 90 -8.23 -0.80 -7.33
CA LEU A 90 -8.36 -0.69 -5.87
C LEU A 90 -9.81 -0.89 -5.38
N ASP A 91 -10.80 -0.50 -6.18
CA ASP A 91 -12.23 -0.62 -5.90
C ASP A 91 -12.88 -1.87 -6.53
N SER A 92 -12.08 -2.80 -7.05
CA SER A 92 -12.56 -4.10 -7.52
C SER A 92 -12.91 -5.03 -6.37
N ASP A 93 -13.72 -6.04 -6.65
CA ASP A 93 -14.03 -7.15 -5.73
C ASP A 93 -12.82 -8.06 -5.45
N GLN A 94 -11.76 -7.96 -6.25
CA GLN A 94 -10.50 -8.69 -6.06
C GLN A 94 -9.54 -8.01 -5.09
N VAL A 95 -9.87 -6.83 -4.56
CA VAL A 95 -8.99 -6.09 -3.65
C VAL A 95 -9.71 -5.82 -2.34
N TRP A 96 -9.23 -6.43 -1.27
CA TRP A 96 -9.69 -6.14 0.07
C TRP A 96 -8.65 -5.31 0.82
N VAL A 97 -9.04 -4.09 1.18
CA VAL A 97 -8.22 -3.20 2.01
C VAL A 97 -8.64 -3.33 3.46
N MET A 98 -7.68 -3.67 4.32
CA MET A 98 -7.92 -3.72 5.76
C MET A 98 -8.31 -2.32 6.28
N PRO A 99 -9.47 -2.17 6.96
CA PRO A 99 -9.83 -0.89 7.55
C PRO A 99 -8.83 -0.49 8.64
N ALA A 100 -8.38 0.77 8.62
CA ALA A 100 -7.36 1.29 9.54
C ALA A 100 -7.73 1.09 11.02
N GLU A 101 -9.01 1.22 11.36
CA GLU A 101 -9.50 1.04 12.73
C GLU A 101 -9.36 -0.41 13.19
N LYS A 102 -9.47 -1.37 12.25
CA LYS A 102 -9.32 -2.79 12.53
C LYS A 102 -7.87 -3.21 12.71
N GLU A 103 -6.93 -2.54 12.05
CA GLU A 103 -5.49 -2.73 12.31
C GLU A 103 -5.14 -2.42 13.77
N LEU A 104 -5.69 -1.34 14.31
CA LEU A 104 -5.48 -0.94 15.71
C LEU A 104 -6.20 -1.87 16.69
N GLU A 105 -7.41 -2.32 16.34
CA GLU A 105 -8.21 -3.21 17.20
C GLU A 105 -7.57 -4.61 17.33
N TYR A 106 -7.16 -5.20 16.21
CA TYR A 106 -6.73 -6.60 16.18
C TYR A 106 -5.22 -6.82 16.19
N GLY A 107 -4.40 -5.80 15.89
CA GLY A 107 -2.96 -5.98 15.69
C GLY A 107 -2.23 -6.70 16.83
N ALA A 108 -2.56 -6.39 18.09
CA ALA A 108 -1.95 -7.07 19.24
C ALA A 108 -2.43 -8.52 19.40
N ALA A 109 -3.71 -8.80 19.14
CA ALA A 109 -4.29 -10.13 19.24
C ALA A 109 -3.78 -11.04 18.11
N ASP A 110 -3.75 -10.54 16.88
CA ASP A 110 -3.25 -11.25 15.71
C ASP A 110 -1.76 -11.58 15.84
N ALA A 111 -0.96 -10.63 16.35
CA ALA A 111 0.45 -10.89 16.65
C ALA A 111 0.63 -12.01 17.69
N ALA A 112 -0.24 -12.09 18.70
CA ALA A 112 -0.20 -13.18 19.68
C ALA A 112 -0.57 -14.53 19.07
N VAL A 113 -1.60 -14.56 18.20
CA VAL A 113 -1.98 -15.75 17.43
C VAL A 113 -0.82 -16.21 16.55
N TRP A 114 -0.20 -15.28 15.81
CA TRP A 114 0.95 -15.57 14.96
C TRP A 114 2.11 -16.18 15.74
N LYS A 115 2.46 -15.57 16.89
CA LYS A 115 3.53 -16.06 17.76
C LYS A 115 3.25 -17.46 18.29
N ALA A 116 2.00 -17.74 18.67
CA ALA A 116 1.59 -19.06 19.15
C ALA A 116 1.63 -20.11 18.03
N ALA A 117 1.20 -19.76 16.82
CA ALA A 117 1.14 -20.67 15.68
C ALA A 117 2.52 -20.96 15.06
N PHE A 118 3.40 -19.97 15.00
CA PHE A 118 4.65 -20.04 14.22
C PHE A 118 5.94 -19.87 15.04
N GLY A 119 5.85 -19.66 16.35
CA GLY A 119 6.99 -19.74 17.27
C GLY A 119 8.02 -18.59 17.17
N ARG A 120 7.62 -17.42 16.66
CA ARG A 120 8.41 -16.17 16.69
C ARG A 120 7.59 -15.05 17.34
#